data_AF-Q0RM64-F1
#
_entry.id   AF-Q0RM64-F1
#
_cell.length_a   1.000
_cell.length_b   1.000
_cell.length_c   1.000
_cell.angle_alpha   90.00
_cell.angle_beta   90.00
_cell.angle_gamma   90.00
#
_symmetry.space_group_name_H-M   'P 1'
#
loop_
_entity.id
_entity.type
_entity.pdbx_description
1 polymer ?
#
loop_
_entity_poly.entity_id
_entity_poly.type
_entity_poly.pdbx_seq_one_letter_code
_entity_poly.pdbx_strand_id
1 'polypeptide(L)'
;MRRTVAVGPFPVFFGNVNTAMNLRGHYHTGSVTLIYESTGPHGYPSFKATNDAIRERLQQLTEKIFRDATNEDVTDRLFAAFDGWSAPQWQQWGGDYILHAVHLAVQGVLDSIGHDDSTTIYTTARD
;
A
#
# COMPACT_ATOMS: atom_id res chain seq x y z
N MET A 1 13.15 -1.47 22.33
CA MET A 1 12.52 -2.25 21.25
C MET A 1 11.39 -1.42 20.69
N ARG A 2 11.46 -1.01 19.41
CA ARG A 2 10.31 -0.38 18.73
C ARG A 2 9.34 -1.49 18.33
N ARG A 3 8.05 -1.31 18.59
CA ARG A 3 7.01 -2.26 18.18
C ARG A 3 6.36 -1.74 16.91
N THR A 4 6.01 -2.64 16.00
CA THR A 4 5.30 -2.30 14.79
C THR A 4 3.88 -2.86 14.82
N VAL A 5 3.00 -2.24 14.05
CA VAL A 5 1.62 -2.69 13.83
C VAL A 5 1.36 -2.78 12.34
N ALA A 6 0.79 -3.91 11.90
CA ALA A 6 0.33 -4.11 10.54
C ALA A 6 -1.14 -3.69 10.44
N VAL A 7 -1.45 -2.78 9.53
CA VAL A 7 -2.79 -2.23 9.29
C VAL A 7 -3.23 -2.59 7.88
N GLY A 8 -4.33 -3.33 7.79
CA GLY A 8 -4.80 -3.97 6.57
C GLY A 8 -4.96 -5.49 6.77
N PRO A 9 -4.99 -6.29 5.69
CA PRO A 9 -4.86 -5.87 4.30
C PRO A 9 -6.07 -5.08 3.79
N PHE A 10 -5.81 -4.07 2.96
CA PHE A 10 -6.84 -3.30 2.24
C PHE A 10 -6.86 -3.73 0.77
N PRO A 11 -8.01 -4.16 0.22
CA PRO A 11 -8.08 -4.55 -1.17
C PRO A 11 -7.84 -3.33 -2.07
N VAL A 12 -7.08 -3.53 -3.14
CA VAL A 12 -6.82 -2.52 -4.18
C VAL A 12 -6.99 -3.13 -5.57
N PHE A 13 -7.44 -2.30 -6.49
CA PHE A 13 -7.39 -2.58 -7.93
C PHE A 13 -6.69 -1.41 -8.58
N PHE A 14 -5.56 -1.66 -9.26
CA PHE A 14 -4.73 -0.60 -9.81
C PHE A 14 -4.18 -1.02 -11.17
N GLY A 15 -3.89 -0.03 -12.02
CA GLY A 15 -3.23 -0.26 -13.30
C GLY A 15 -1.82 0.32 -13.32
N ASN A 16 -0.88 -0.37 -13.95
CA ASN A 16 0.44 0.17 -14.24
C ASN A 16 0.85 -0.09 -15.70
N VAL A 17 1.80 0.72 -16.16
CA VAL A 17 2.46 0.55 -17.45
C VAL A 17 3.95 0.43 -17.18
N ASN A 18 4.53 -0.69 -17.57
CA ASN A 18 5.97 -0.91 -17.44
C ASN A 18 6.61 -0.91 -18.83
N THR A 19 7.05 0.27 -19.26
CA THR A 19 7.71 0.48 -20.55
C THR A 19 9.08 -0.20 -20.62
N ALA A 20 9.81 -0.27 -19.50
CA ALA A 20 11.12 -0.94 -19.44
C ALA A 20 11.04 -2.44 -19.75
N MET A 21 9.94 -3.10 -19.35
CA MET A 21 9.67 -4.51 -19.66
C MET A 21 8.85 -4.71 -20.94
N ASN A 22 8.58 -3.64 -21.71
CA ASN A 22 7.73 -3.67 -22.91
C ASN A 22 6.33 -4.26 -22.66
N LEU A 23 5.79 -4.09 -21.44
CA LEU A 23 4.45 -4.54 -21.08
C LEU A 23 3.43 -3.42 -21.34
N ARG A 24 2.34 -3.77 -22.02
CA ARG A 24 1.20 -2.86 -22.19
C ARG A 24 0.58 -2.54 -20.83
N GLY A 25 -0.16 -1.44 -20.77
CA GLY A 25 -0.95 -1.11 -19.58
C GLY A 25 -1.89 -2.25 -19.23
N HIS A 26 -1.78 -2.71 -17.99
CA HIS A 26 -2.57 -3.81 -17.44
C HIS A 26 -2.99 -3.47 -16.01
N TYR A 27 -3.92 -4.27 -15.48
CA TYR A 27 -4.50 -4.06 -14.17
C TYR A 27 -4.25 -5.27 -13.27
N HIS A 28 -4.17 -4.97 -11.99
CA HIS A 28 -3.86 -5.92 -10.93
C HIS A 28 -4.96 -5.91 -9.90
N THR A 29 -5.28 -7.11 -9.41
CA THR A 29 -5.97 -7.27 -8.13
C THR A 29 -4.93 -7.51 -7.07
N GLY A 30 -5.03 -6.78 -5.96
CA GLY A 30 -4.06 -6.92 -4.88
C GLY A 30 -4.58 -6.43 -3.54
N SER A 31 -3.67 -6.38 -2.57
CA SER A 31 -3.94 -5.78 -1.28
C SER A 31 -2.72 -5.03 -0.75
N VAL A 32 -2.98 -3.96 0.00
CA VAL A 32 -1.96 -3.14 0.65
C VAL A 32 -2.04 -3.32 2.15
N THR A 33 -0.90 -3.53 2.80
CA THR A 33 -0.76 -3.49 4.26
C THR A 33 0.27 -2.43 4.63
N LEU A 34 -0.09 -1.54 5.54
CA LEU A 34 0.78 -0.47 6.05
C LEU A 34 1.35 -0.92 7.40
N ILE A 35 2.67 -0.83 7.55
CA ILE A 35 3.37 -1.14 8.80
C ILE A 35 3.74 0.18 9.46
N TYR A 36 3.20 0.44 10.63
CA TYR A 36 3.51 1.65 11.43
C TYR A 36 4.34 1.30 12.65
N GLU A 37 5.25 2.22 13.05
CA GLU A 37 5.91 2.16 14.35
C GLU A 37 4.99 2.74 15.44
N SER A 38 4.92 2.06 16.59
CA SER A 38 4.26 2.60 17.78
C SER A 38 5.21 3.55 18.51
N THR A 39 5.03 4.86 18.32
CA THR A 39 5.93 5.91 18.86
C THR A 39 5.35 6.65 20.06
N GLY A 40 4.04 6.59 20.28
CA GLY A 40 3.33 7.32 21.34
C GLY A 40 2.78 6.44 22.46
N PRO A 41 2.09 7.05 23.45
CA PRO A 41 1.43 6.32 24.54
C PRO A 41 0.21 5.50 24.07
N HIS A 42 -0.31 5.81 22.88
CA HIS A 42 -1.43 5.12 22.25
C HIS A 42 -0.94 4.24 21.11
N GLY A 43 -1.49 3.03 21.01
CA GLY A 43 -1.32 2.17 19.83
C GLY A 43 -2.15 2.68 18.64
N TYR A 44 -2.03 2.01 17.48
CA TYR A 44 -2.86 2.33 16.33
C TYR A 44 -4.35 2.04 16.61
N PRO A 45 -5.26 3.01 16.44
CA PRO A 45 -6.67 2.88 16.73
C PRO A 45 -7.39 2.21 15.56
N SER A 46 -7.50 0.88 15.52
CA SER A 46 -8.14 0.14 14.41
C SER A 46 -9.69 0.22 14.44
N PHE A 47 -10.23 1.42 14.37
CA PHE A 47 -11.65 1.69 14.22
C PHE A 47 -12.06 1.78 12.74
N LYS A 48 -13.37 1.77 12.49
CA LYS A 48 -13.90 1.93 11.13
C LYS A 48 -13.42 3.24 10.49
N ALA A 49 -13.56 4.37 11.19
CA ALA A 49 -13.24 5.69 10.64
C ALA A 49 -11.74 5.88 10.32
N THR A 50 -10.86 5.31 11.14
CA THR A 50 -9.40 5.40 10.93
C THR A 50 -8.95 4.52 9.77
N ASN A 51 -9.54 3.32 9.63
CA ASN A 51 -9.28 2.42 8.51
C ASN A 51 -9.94 2.89 7.20
N ASP A 52 -11.11 3.53 7.26
CA ASP A 52 -11.77 4.11 6.08
C ASP A 52 -10.95 5.24 5.47
N ALA A 53 -10.29 6.08 6.28
CA ALA A 53 -9.39 7.11 5.78
C ALA A 53 -8.23 6.52 4.94
N ILE A 54 -7.69 5.36 5.33
CA ILE A 54 -6.69 4.65 4.53
C ILE A 54 -7.29 4.14 3.22
N ARG A 55 -8.49 3.54 3.28
CA ARG A 55 -9.18 3.03 2.07
C ARG A 55 -9.44 4.15 1.07
N GLU A 56 -9.94 5.29 1.52
CA GLU A 56 -10.21 6.46 0.68
C GLU A 56 -8.92 6.99 0.05
N ARG A 57 -7.83 7.07 0.85
CA ARG A 57 -6.51 7.48 0.35
C ARG A 57 -5.98 6.50 -0.70
N LEU A 58 -6.08 5.19 -0.45
CA LEU A 58 -5.69 4.16 -1.43
C LEU A 58 -6.49 4.30 -2.72
N GLN A 59 -7.82 4.45 -2.63
CA GLN A 59 -8.68 4.65 -3.81
C GLN A 59 -8.25 5.85 -4.65
N GLN A 60 -7.92 6.99 -4.02
CA GLN A 60 -7.41 8.17 -4.72
C GLN A 60 -6.08 7.90 -5.44
N LEU A 61 -5.18 7.16 -4.78
CA LEU A 61 -3.86 6.83 -5.34
C LEU A 61 -3.95 5.82 -6.49
N THR A 62 -4.91 4.88 -6.43
CA THR A 62 -5.08 3.81 -7.42
C THR A 62 -6.10 4.13 -8.52
N GLU A 63 -6.77 5.30 -8.47
CA GLU A 63 -7.75 5.73 -9.47
C GLU A 63 -7.14 5.85 -10.88
N LYS A 64 -5.90 6.32 -10.96
CA LYS A 64 -5.19 6.54 -12.22
C LYS A 64 -4.13 5.48 -12.44
N ILE A 65 -3.83 5.22 -13.72
CA ILE A 65 -2.74 4.31 -14.10
C ILE A 65 -1.40 4.89 -13.64
N PHE A 66 -0.62 4.06 -12.94
CA PHE A 66 0.78 4.32 -12.64
C PHE A 66 1.61 4.19 -13.92
N ARG A 67 1.93 5.32 -14.55
CA ARG A 67 2.76 5.36 -15.76
C ARG A 67 4.22 5.11 -15.41
N ASP A 68 4.89 4.39 -16.31
CA ASP A 68 6.31 4.02 -16.24
C ASP A 68 6.67 3.51 -14.84
N ALA A 69 5.97 2.45 -14.42
CA ALA A 69 6.06 1.90 -13.08
C ALA A 69 5.97 0.37 -13.10
N THR A 70 6.98 -0.28 -12.53
CA THR A 70 6.93 -1.67 -12.03
C THR A 70 6.03 -1.76 -10.78
N ASN A 71 5.80 -2.96 -10.25
CA ASN A 71 5.07 -3.10 -8.98
C ASN A 71 5.93 -2.63 -7.79
N GLU A 72 7.25 -2.77 -7.89
CA GLU A 72 8.22 -2.18 -6.97
C GLU A 72 8.05 -0.65 -6.95
N ASP A 73 8.04 0.01 -8.11
CA ASP A 73 7.81 1.45 -8.21
C ASP A 73 6.44 1.89 -7.66
N VAL A 74 5.41 1.06 -7.86
CA VAL A 74 4.08 1.32 -7.25
C VAL A 74 4.19 1.26 -5.73
N THR A 75 4.90 0.28 -5.18
CA THR A 75 5.09 0.14 -3.73
C THR A 75 5.86 1.32 -3.15
N ASP A 76 6.89 1.81 -3.86
CA ASP A 76 7.64 3.02 -3.50
C ASP A 76 6.77 4.28 -3.51
N ARG A 77 5.95 4.45 -4.54
CA ARG A 77 5.01 5.58 -4.65
C ARG A 77 3.95 5.54 -3.56
N LEU A 78 3.45 4.35 -3.20
CA LEU A 78 2.53 4.18 -2.07
C LEU A 78 3.24 4.54 -0.76
N PHE A 79 4.45 4.05 -0.52
CA PHE A 79 5.24 4.41 0.65
C PHE A 79 5.41 5.92 0.75
N ALA A 80 5.88 6.58 -0.31
CA ALA A 80 6.06 8.03 -0.33
C ALA A 80 4.75 8.81 -0.12
N ALA A 81 3.62 8.28 -0.57
CA ALA A 81 2.31 8.93 -0.41
C ALA A 81 1.72 8.78 1.00
N PHE A 82 2.14 7.76 1.75
CA PHE A 82 1.73 7.51 3.13
C PHE A 82 2.78 7.97 4.16
N ASP A 83 4.04 8.18 3.76
CA ASP A 83 5.07 8.65 4.66
C ASP A 83 4.81 10.09 5.09
N GLY A 84 4.71 10.33 6.39
CA GLY A 84 4.29 11.61 6.96
C GLY A 84 2.83 12.00 6.71
N TRP A 85 2.02 11.13 6.10
CA TRP A 85 0.59 11.37 5.94
C TRP A 85 -0.19 11.07 7.23
N SER A 86 -1.17 11.91 7.53
CA SER A 86 -2.12 11.70 8.62
C SER A 86 -3.54 12.06 8.19
N ALA A 87 -4.52 11.49 8.89
CA ALA A 87 -5.93 11.74 8.65
C ALA A 87 -6.59 12.41 9.87
N PRO A 88 -7.56 13.33 9.71
CA PRO A 88 -8.24 13.98 10.84
C PRO A 88 -8.82 13.00 11.87
N GLN A 89 -9.30 11.84 11.41
CA GLN A 89 -9.86 10.76 12.23
C GLN A 89 -8.85 10.19 13.24
N TRP A 90 -7.56 10.40 13.01
CA TRP A 90 -6.46 9.90 13.83
C TRP A 90 -6.04 10.89 14.92
N GLN A 91 -6.34 12.19 14.76
CA GLN A 91 -5.84 13.25 15.63
C GLN A 91 -6.20 13.04 17.11
N GLN A 92 -7.42 12.59 17.40
CA GLN A 92 -7.88 12.28 18.76
C GLN A 92 -7.08 11.16 19.46
N TRP A 93 -6.32 10.36 18.69
CA TRP A 93 -5.54 9.22 19.16
C TRP A 93 -4.03 9.49 19.16
N GLY A 94 -3.62 10.74 18.98
CA GLY A 94 -2.23 11.14 18.89
C GLY A 94 -1.71 11.31 17.46
N GLY A 95 -2.53 11.08 16.43
CA GLY A 95 -2.42 11.58 15.04
C GLY A 95 -1.24 11.11 14.18
N ASP A 96 -0.07 10.94 14.78
CA ASP A 96 1.21 10.79 14.12
C ASP A 96 1.70 9.35 14.29
N TYR A 97 1.57 8.56 13.23
CA TYR A 97 2.15 7.22 13.15
C TYR A 97 3.28 7.24 12.12
N ILE A 98 4.47 6.80 12.53
CA ILE A 98 5.61 6.76 11.61
C ILE A 98 5.45 5.53 10.73
N LEU A 99 5.35 5.73 9.41
CA LEU A 99 5.34 4.64 8.46
C LEU A 99 6.72 3.95 8.45
N HIS A 100 6.70 2.65 8.68
CA HIS A 100 7.87 1.78 8.67
C HIS A 100 7.97 1.01 7.35
N ALA A 101 6.86 0.46 6.84
CA ALA A 101 6.85 -0.27 5.57
C ALA A 101 5.48 -0.26 4.89
N VAL A 102 5.47 -0.53 3.59
CA VAL A 102 4.30 -0.87 2.79
C VAL A 102 4.52 -2.24 2.17
N HIS A 103 3.55 -3.14 2.37
CA HIS A 103 3.48 -4.41 1.64
C HIS A 103 2.37 -4.32 0.60
N LEU A 104 2.73 -4.50 -0.67
CA LEU A 104 1.80 -4.63 -1.79
C LEU A 104 1.78 -6.10 -2.24
N ALA A 105 0.71 -6.80 -1.94
CA ALA A 105 0.49 -8.18 -2.39
C ALA A 105 -0.33 -8.18 -3.70
N VAL A 106 0.26 -8.63 -4.80
CA VAL A 106 -0.37 -8.68 -6.12
C VAL A 106 -0.70 -10.13 -6.48
N GLN A 107 -1.94 -10.38 -6.89
CA GLN A 107 -2.40 -11.69 -7.32
C GLN A 107 -2.04 -11.92 -8.79
N GLY A 108 -1.32 -13.01 -9.07
CA GLY A 108 -1.16 -13.54 -10.41
C GLY A 108 -2.42 -14.25 -10.90
N VAL A 109 -2.52 -14.44 -12.21
CA VAL A 109 -3.59 -15.19 -12.86
C VAL A 109 -2.97 -16.06 -13.93
N LEU A 110 -3.31 -17.35 -13.97
CA LEU A 110 -2.90 -18.23 -15.06
C LEU A 110 -3.40 -17.68 -16.40
N ASP A 111 -2.46 -17.34 -17.28
CA ASP A 111 -2.79 -16.83 -18.60
C ASP A 111 -1.88 -17.39 -19.69
N SER A 112 -2.19 -17.02 -20.94
CA SER A 112 -1.50 -17.55 -22.12
C SER A 112 -0.05 -17.07 -22.27
N ILE A 113 0.40 -16.10 -21.46
CA ILE A 113 1.78 -15.61 -21.49
C ILE A 113 2.63 -16.19 -20.34
N GLY A 114 2.03 -17.06 -19.52
CA GLY A 114 2.76 -17.86 -18.53
C GLY A 114 2.81 -17.24 -17.13
N HIS A 115 1.88 -16.35 -16.78
CA HIS A 115 1.71 -15.94 -15.39
C HIS A 115 1.28 -17.13 -14.51
N ASP A 116 1.73 -17.11 -13.25
CA ASP A 116 1.37 -18.09 -12.21
C ASP A 116 0.14 -17.61 -11.42
N ASP A 117 -0.54 -18.51 -10.68
CA ASP A 117 -1.66 -18.14 -9.79
C ASP A 117 -1.22 -17.77 -8.36
N SER A 118 0.09 -17.63 -8.15
CA SER A 118 0.66 -17.23 -6.87
C SER A 118 0.47 -15.73 -6.56
N THR A 119 0.73 -15.35 -5.31
CA THR A 119 0.73 -13.96 -4.86
C THR A 119 2.16 -13.49 -4.63
N THR A 120 2.54 -12.41 -5.31
CA THR A 120 3.85 -11.76 -5.14
C THR A 120 3.70 -10.58 -4.18
N ILE A 121 4.56 -10.50 -3.17
CA ILE A 121 4.56 -9.40 -2.20
C ILE A 121 5.77 -8.50 -2.46
N TYR A 122 5.48 -7.25 -2.81
CA TYR A 122 6.46 -6.18 -2.96
C TYR A 122 6.51 -5.39 -1.66
N THR A 123 7.72 -5.04 -1.21
CA THR A 123 7.94 -4.34 0.06
C THR A 123 8.82 -3.13 -0.14
N THR A 124 8.33 -1.97 0.28
CA THR A 124 9.14 -0.77 0.49
C THR A 124 9.17 -0.48 1.99
N ALA A 125 10.35 -0.35 2.57
CA ALA A 125 10.53 -0.13 4.00
C ALA A 125 11.56 0.98 4.26
N ARG A 126 11.43 1.60 5.43
CA ARG A 126 12.40 2.56 5.96
C ARG A 126 13.66 1.79 6.41
N ASP A 127 14.83 2.29 6.02
CA ASP A 127 16.15 1.78 6.45
C ASP A 127 16.39 1.87 7.96
#